data_AF-A0A923BEJ0-F1
#
_entry.id   AF-A0A923BEJ0-F1
#
_cell.length_a   1.000
_cell.length_b   1.000
_cell.length_c   1.000
_cell.angle_alpha   90.00
_cell.angle_beta   90.00
_cell.angle_gamma   90.00
#
_symmetry.space_group_name_H-M   'P 1'
#
loop_
_entity.id
_entity.type
_entity.pdbx_description
1 polymer ?
#
loop_
_entity_poly.entity_id
_entity_poly.type
_entity_poly.pdbx_seq_one_letter_code
_entity_poly.pdbx_strand_id
1 'polypeptide(L)'
;MALAMQLLAEAVAAAGKKGKAAVAPRLGIGRSYLSRVLSPNDPCVLSEAVARKVIDRFHIIPECPATLQQQPRSECLRLSRDAAPTHNPLSMRIWRTCQSCPHKPGEKA
;
A
#
# COMPACT_ATOMS: atom_id res chain seq x y z
N MET A 1 1.23 10.13 -8.48
CA MET A 1 0.26 10.76 -7.57
C MET A 1 -1.20 10.30 -7.76
N ALA A 2 -1.74 10.20 -8.98
CA ALA A 2 -3.15 9.84 -9.21
C ALA A 2 -3.63 8.54 -8.50
N LEU A 3 -2.85 7.46 -8.59
CA LEU A 3 -3.18 6.18 -7.95
C LEU A 3 -3.36 6.29 -6.42
N ALA A 4 -2.48 7.03 -5.75
CA ALA A 4 -2.59 7.21 -4.30
C ALA A 4 -3.88 7.95 -3.93
N MET A 5 -4.24 8.98 -4.69
CA MET A 5 -5.48 9.72 -4.45
C MET A 5 -6.73 8.86 -4.65
N GLN A 6 -6.73 8.02 -5.69
CA GLN A 6 -7.81 7.06 -5.94
C GLN A 6 -7.95 6.06 -4.77
N LEU A 7 -6.87 5.38 -4.39
CA LEU A 7 -6.87 4.42 -3.29
C LEU A 7 -7.30 5.06 -1.97
N LEU A 8 -6.93 6.32 -1.75
CA LEU A 8 -7.32 7.08 -0.56
C LEU A 8 -8.82 7.36 -0.53
N ALA A 9 -9.40 7.78 -1.66
CA ALA A 9 -10.82 8.02 -1.79
C ALA A 9 -11.63 6.73 -1.61
N GLU A 10 -11.21 5.63 -2.26
CA GLU A 10 -11.81 4.30 -2.12
C GLU A 10 -11.76 3.81 -0.66
N ALA A 11 -10.61 3.94 0.00
CA ALA A 11 -10.46 3.54 1.40
C ALA A 11 -11.37 4.35 2.34
N VAL A 12 -11.56 5.64 2.07
CA VAL A 12 -12.49 6.50 2.84
C VAL A 12 -13.94 6.11 2.58
N ALA A 13 -14.31 5.82 1.34
CA ALA A 13 -15.66 5.36 0.99
C ALA A 13 -15.98 4.01 1.65
N ALA A 14 -15.05 3.04 1.55
CA ALA A 14 -15.19 1.72 2.16
C ALA A 14 -15.28 1.75 3.70
N ALA A 15 -14.75 2.80 4.34
CA ALA A 15 -14.83 2.98 5.79
C ALA A 15 -16.21 3.48 6.29
N GLY A 16 -17.17 3.73 5.38
CA GLY A 16 -18.55 4.09 5.71
C GLY A 16 -18.65 5.33 6.61
N LYS A 17 -19.51 5.27 7.64
CA LYS A 17 -19.77 6.41 8.57
C LYS A 17 -18.52 6.97 9.25
N LYS A 18 -17.49 6.13 9.49
CA LYS A 18 -16.23 6.58 10.11
C LYS A 18 -15.31 7.27 9.10
N GLY A 19 -15.39 6.90 7.82
CA GLY A 19 -14.73 7.56 6.70
C GLY A 19 -13.27 7.96 6.99
N LYS A 20 -13.00 9.26 6.86
CA LYS A 20 -11.69 9.90 7.12
C LYS A 20 -11.13 9.59 8.52
N ALA A 21 -11.99 9.46 9.53
CA ALA A 21 -11.55 9.19 10.91
C ALA A 21 -11.05 7.75 11.11
N ALA A 22 -11.51 6.79 10.31
CA ALA A 22 -10.97 5.41 10.34
C ALA A 22 -9.70 5.25 9.49
N VAL A 23 -9.56 6.04 8.41
CA VAL A 23 -8.43 5.94 7.49
C VAL A 23 -7.18 6.64 8.03
N ALA A 24 -7.32 7.82 8.64
CA ALA A 24 -6.18 8.62 9.09
C ALA A 24 -5.23 7.88 10.07
N PRO A 25 -5.72 7.15 11.10
CA PRO A 25 -4.84 6.38 12.00
C PRO A 25 -4.07 5.27 11.29
N ARG A 26 -4.66 4.63 10.26
CA ARG A 26 -4.02 3.56 9.48
C ARG A 26 -2.82 4.06 8.67
N LEU A 27 -2.75 5.37 8.44
CA LEU A 27 -1.67 6.06 7.73
C LEU A 27 -0.74 6.84 8.67
N GLY A 28 -1.04 6.88 9.98
CA GLY A 28 -0.31 7.67 10.96
C GLY A 28 -0.35 9.17 10.70
N ILE A 29 -1.48 9.67 10.21
CA ILE A 29 -1.70 11.11 9.91
C ILE A 29 -2.94 11.63 10.64
N GLY A 30 -3.07 12.95 10.73
CA GLY A 30 -4.25 13.60 11.29
C GLY A 30 -5.47 13.53 10.36
N ARG A 31 -6.67 13.40 10.94
CA ARG A 31 -7.95 13.48 10.21
C ARG A 31 -8.12 14.82 9.50
N SER A 32 -7.68 15.93 10.11
CA SER A 32 -7.77 17.27 9.54
C SER A 32 -6.96 17.38 8.25
N TYR A 33 -5.72 16.89 8.25
CA TYR A 33 -4.88 16.81 7.04
C TYR A 33 -5.59 16.04 5.92
N LEU A 34 -6.12 14.85 6.23
CA LEU A 34 -6.86 14.06 5.26
C LEU A 34 -8.10 14.79 4.71
N SER A 35 -8.78 15.58 5.56
CA SER A 35 -9.95 16.35 5.12
C SER A 35 -9.58 17.48 4.17
N ARG A 36 -8.45 18.15 4.40
CA ARG A 36 -7.94 19.21 3.54
C ARG A 36 -7.52 18.65 2.19
N VAL A 37 -6.73 17.58 2.18
CA VAL A 37 -6.29 16.90 0.95
C VAL A 37 -7.47 16.46 0.07
N LEU A 38 -8.54 15.94 0.67
CA LEU A 38 -9.72 15.47 -0.07
C LEU A 38 -10.74 16.58 -0.39
N SER A 39 -10.50 17.83 0.01
CA SER A 39 -11.40 18.95 -0.26
C SER A 39 -11.05 19.58 -1.61
N PRO A 40 -11.99 19.72 -2.56
CA PRO A 40 -11.70 20.36 -3.84
C PRO A 40 -11.38 21.86 -3.71
N ASN A 41 -11.73 22.47 -2.57
CA ASN A 41 -11.56 23.91 -2.32
C ASN A 41 -10.33 24.23 -1.44
N ASP A 42 -9.52 23.23 -1.06
CA ASP A 42 -8.30 23.45 -0.26
C ASP A 42 -7.05 23.20 -1.13
N PRO A 43 -6.03 24.08 -1.09
CA PRO A 43 -4.80 23.89 -1.86
C PRO A 43 -3.88 22.79 -1.30
N CYS A 44 -4.22 22.17 -0.17
CA CYS A 44 -3.40 21.14 0.46
C CYS A 44 -3.28 19.90 -0.44
N VAL A 45 -2.05 19.62 -0.87
CA VAL A 45 -1.73 18.44 -1.67
C VAL A 45 -1.30 17.25 -0.80
N LEU A 46 -1.57 16.05 -1.30
CA LEU A 46 -1.06 14.81 -0.71
C LEU A 46 0.46 14.78 -0.87
N SER A 47 1.19 14.77 0.25
CA SER A 47 2.66 14.68 0.20
C SER A 47 3.11 13.32 -0.32
N GLU A 48 4.26 13.26 -0.99
CA GLU A 48 4.80 12.02 -1.57
C GLU A 48 5.02 10.92 -0.50
N ALA A 49 5.46 11.31 0.70
CA ALA A 49 5.61 10.39 1.82
C ALA A 49 4.28 9.76 2.24
N VAL A 50 3.19 10.54 2.28
CA VAL A 50 1.86 10.00 2.58
C VAL A 50 1.31 9.21 1.40
N ALA A 51 1.56 9.63 0.17
CA ALA A 51 1.19 8.89 -1.05
C ALA A 51 1.79 7.48 -1.05
N ARG A 52 3.07 7.35 -0.67
CA ARG A 52 3.75 6.07 -0.49
C ARG A 52 3.02 5.20 0.54
N LYS A 53 2.72 5.75 1.72
CA LYS A 53 1.98 5.04 2.78
C LYS A 53 0.60 4.59 2.31
N VAL A 54 -0.11 5.41 1.54
CA VAL A 54 -1.41 5.07 0.97
C VAL A 54 -1.28 3.89 0.02
N ILE A 55 -0.34 3.95 -0.92
CA ILE A 55 -0.09 2.85 -1.87
C ILE A 55 0.32 1.59 -1.12
N ASP A 56 1.24 1.67 -0.16
CA ASP A 56 1.70 0.48 0.56
C ASP A 56 0.58 -0.16 1.40
N ARG A 57 -0.32 0.65 1.97
CA ARG A 57 -1.38 0.16 2.86
C ARG A 57 -2.65 -0.29 2.15
N PHE A 58 -3.03 0.38 1.07
CA PHE A 58 -4.33 0.22 0.42
C PHE A 58 -4.27 -0.36 -0.98
N HIS A 59 -3.10 -0.38 -1.64
CA HIS A 59 -2.97 -1.07 -2.91
C HIS A 59 -2.98 -2.58 -2.65
N ILE A 60 -4.04 -3.26 -3.09
CA ILE A 60 -4.14 -4.71 -2.99
C ILE A 60 -3.77 -5.34 -4.33
N ILE A 61 -2.86 -6.29 -4.29
CA ILE A 61 -2.54 -7.15 -5.44
C ILE A 61 -3.60 -8.25 -5.48
N PRO A 62 -4.44 -8.31 -6.53
CA PRO A 62 -5.56 -9.25 -6.60
C PRO A 62 -5.10 -10.71 -6.51
N GLU A 63 -4.00 -11.04 -7.19
CA GLU A 63 -3.43 -12.38 -7.19
C GLU A 63 -1.91 -12.29 -7.20
N CYS A 64 -1.26 -12.83 -6.17
CA CYS A 64 0.20 -12.91 -6.11
C CYS A 64 0.70 -14.12 -6.91
N PRO A 65 1.65 -13.95 -7.86
CA PRO A 65 2.21 -15.07 -8.61
C PRO A 65 2.95 -16.11 -7.75
N ALA A 66 3.37 -15.74 -6.54
CA ALA A 66 4.15 -16.60 -5.65
C ALA A 66 3.28 -17.38 -4.65
N THR A 67 2.22 -16.75 -4.14
CA THR A 67 1.36 -17.33 -3.10
C THR A 67 -0.02 -17.72 -3.63
N LEU A 68 -0.39 -17.26 -4.84
CA LEU A 68 -1.73 -17.40 -5.44
C LEU A 68 -2.84 -16.85 -4.55
N GLN A 69 -2.50 -15.87 -3.71
CA GLN A 69 -3.42 -15.21 -2.79
C GLN A 69 -3.47 -13.71 -3.08
N GLN A 70 -4.62 -13.12 -2.76
CA GLN A 70 -4.77 -11.68 -2.67
C GLN A 70 -3.95 -11.16 -1.48
N GLN A 71 -3.14 -10.13 -1.69
CA GLN A 71 -2.33 -9.55 -0.62
C GLN A 71 -2.04 -8.06 -0.82
N PRO A 72 -1.84 -7.28 0.26
CA PRO A 72 -1.47 -5.88 0.12
C PRO A 72 -0.07 -5.73 -0.48
N ARG A 73 0.17 -4.61 -1.16
CA ARG A 73 1.49 -4.26 -1.70
C ARG A 73 2.58 -4.21 -0.62
N SER A 74 2.24 -3.87 0.62
CA SER A 74 3.17 -3.97 1.76
C SER A 74 3.73 -5.38 1.96
N GLU A 75 2.95 -6.41 1.67
CA GLU A 75 3.39 -7.80 1.75
C GLU A 75 4.37 -8.15 0.62
N CYS A 76 4.13 -7.63 -0.59
CA CYS A 76 5.11 -7.71 -1.68
C CYS A 76 6.43 -7.02 -1.33
N LEU A 77 6.39 -5.87 -0.66
CA LEU A 77 7.58 -5.18 -0.16
C LEU A 77 8.33 -6.04 0.85
N ARG A 78 7.60 -6.64 1.81
CA ARG A 78 8.18 -7.51 2.84
C ARG A 78 8.87 -8.72 2.22
N LEU A 79 8.15 -9.49 1.39
CA LEU A 79 8.67 -10.73 0.79
C LEU A 79 9.82 -10.50 -0.19
N SER A 80 9.79 -9.42 -0.97
CA SER A 80 10.83 -9.15 -1.97
C SER A 80 12.13 -8.59 -1.38
N ARG A 81 12.05 -7.92 -0.22
CA ARG A 81 13.20 -7.33 0.50
C ARG A 81 13.78 -8.22 1.58
N ASP A 82 13.10 -9.31 1.92
CA ASP A 82 13.59 -10.24 2.93
C ASP A 82 14.89 -10.92 2.48
N ALA A 83 15.68 -11.36 3.46
CA ALA A 83 16.86 -12.16 3.18
C ALA A 83 16.46 -13.51 2.58
N ALA A 84 17.31 -14.07 1.73
CA ALA A 84 17.08 -15.38 1.12
C ALA A 84 16.84 -16.46 2.21
N PRO A 85 15.66 -17.10 2.26
CA PRO A 85 15.39 -18.15 3.25
C PRO A 85 16.35 -19.35 3.13
N THR A 86 16.83 -19.87 4.25
CA THR A 86 17.81 -20.97 4.29
C THR A 86 17.22 -22.34 4.62
N HIS A 87 16.11 -22.39 5.37
CA HIS A 87 15.57 -23.65 5.92
C HIS A 87 14.21 -24.08 5.36
N ASN A 88 13.42 -23.14 4.83
CA ASN A 88 12.08 -23.43 4.32
C ASN A 88 12.05 -23.40 2.78
N PRO A 89 11.91 -24.56 2.10
CA PRO A 89 11.86 -24.62 0.64
C PRO A 89 10.70 -23.82 0.01
N LEU A 90 9.55 -23.73 0.69
CA LEU A 90 8.40 -22.96 0.23
C LEU A 90 8.72 -21.46 0.28
N SER A 91 9.25 -20.97 1.40
CA SER A 91 9.69 -19.58 1.53
C SER A 91 10.77 -19.24 0.50
N MET A 92 11.71 -20.16 0.23
CA MET A 92 12.73 -19.98 -0.79
C MET A 92 12.14 -19.90 -2.21
N ARG A 93 11.10 -20.70 -2.51
CA ARG A 93 10.37 -20.61 -3.78
C ARG A 93 9.68 -19.26 -3.93
N ILE A 94 8.95 -18.82 -2.90
CA ILE A 94 8.27 -17.53 -2.89
C ILE A 94 9.28 -16.39 -3.10
N TRP A 95 10.37 -16.39 -2.34
CA TRP A 95 11.42 -15.39 -2.45
C TRP A 95 12.00 -15.32 -3.86
N ARG A 96 12.33 -16.47 -4.48
CA ARG A 96 12.82 -16.52 -5.87
C ARG A 96 11.83 -15.91 -6.86
N THR A 97 10.54 -16.28 -6.77
CA THR A 97 9.49 -15.69 -7.59
C THR A 97 9.38 -14.18 -7.38
N CYS A 98 9.50 -13.71 -6.13
CA CYS A 98 9.49 -12.29 -5.81
C CYS A 98 10.66 -11.52 -6.45
N GLN A 99 11.83 -12.14 -6.65
CA GLN A 99 12.99 -11.46 -7.25
C GLN A 99 12.78 -11.08 -8.71
N SER A 100 12.01 -11.87 -9.47
CA SER A 100 11.68 -11.64 -10.88
C SER A 100 10.23 -11.21 -11.10
N CYS A 101 9.50 -10.85 -10.05
CA CYS A 101 8.07 -10.57 -10.14
C CYS A 101 7.80 -9.26 -10.91
N PRO A 102 6.86 -9.22 -11.87
CA PRO A 102 6.49 -7.99 -12.58
C PRO A 102 5.85 -6.94 -11.65
N HIS A 103 5.26 -7.40 -10.53
CA HIS A 103 4.69 -6.53 -9.51
C HIS A 103 5.70 -6.13 -8.42
N LYS A 104 6.99 -6.49 -8.56
CA LYS A 104 8.02 -6.19 -7.56
C LYS A 104 8.07 -4.67 -7.33
N PRO A 105 7.85 -4.20 -6.10
CA PRO A 105 7.97 -2.79 -5.77
C PRO A 105 9.40 -2.29 -6.04
N GLY A 106 9.52 -1.22 -6.84
CA GLY A 106 10.83 -0.65 -7.18
C GLY A 106 11.65 -0.23 -5.96
N GLU A 107 12.95 -0.47 -6.04
CA GLU A 107 13.95 -0.01 -5.10
C GLU A 107 14.25 1.47 -5.38
N LYS A 108 13.48 2.35 -4.74
CA LYS A 108 13.82 3.77 -4.51
C LYS A 108 12.73 4.39 -3.63
N ALA A 109 13.10 4.70 -2.40
CA ALA A 109 12.68 5.87 -1.65
C ALA A 109 13.95 6.37 -0.97
#